data_AF-A0A2P6PGK5-F1
#
_entry.id   AF-A0A2P6PGK5-F1
#
_cell.length_a   1.000
_cell.length_b   1.000
_cell.length_c   1.000
_cell.angle_alpha   90.00
_cell.angle_beta   90.00
_cell.angle_gamma   90.00
#
_symmetry.space_group_name_H-M   'P 1'
#
loop_
_entity.id
_entity.type
_entity.pdbx_description
1 polymer ?
#
loop_
_entity_poly.entity_id
_entity_poly.type
_entity_poly.pdbx_seq_one_letter_code
_entity_poly.pdbx_strand_id
1 'polypeptide(L)'
;MGKSGIISVLGQRTHRTSSLKDWLRVKYLRGHIGSLLNALRNGSNTRRYFIWSFLDSLELLDGYKSSYGLYYVDLDDPDLKRHPKLSAHWYSQFLKRQNITAV
;
A
#
# COMPACT_ATOMS: atom_id res chain seq x y z
N MET A 1 -24.84 7.90 21.07
CA MET A 1 -23.36 7.95 21.03
C MET A 1 -22.84 6.94 20.02
N GLY A 2 -22.47 7.38 18.81
CA GLY A 2 -21.91 6.48 17.79
C GLY A 2 -20.49 6.08 18.17
N LYS A 3 -20.21 4.79 18.34
CA LYS A 3 -18.85 4.30 18.63
C LYS A 3 -17.94 4.68 17.46
N SER A 4 -17.02 5.62 17.67
CA SER A 4 -15.99 5.96 16.68
C SER A 4 -15.09 4.74 16.47
N GLY A 5 -14.88 4.33 15.21
CA GLY A 5 -14.06 3.18 14.85
C GLY A 5 -12.61 3.58 14.60
N ILE A 6 -11.68 2.64 14.78
CA ILE A 6 -10.26 2.87 14.47
C ILE A 6 -10.06 2.80 12.95
N ILE A 7 -9.19 3.67 12.43
CA ILE A 7 -8.69 3.65 11.06
C ILE A 7 -7.26 3.14 11.09
N SER A 8 -6.97 2.09 10.31
CA SER A 8 -5.61 1.59 10.12
C SER A 8 -4.99 2.22 8.87
N VAL A 9 -3.83 2.85 8.99
CA VAL A 9 -3.06 3.47 7.88
C VAL A 9 -1.66 2.88 7.86
N LEU A 10 -1.22 2.29 6.75
CA LEU A 10 0.15 1.74 6.64
C LEU A 10 0.77 1.86 5.25
N GLY A 11 2.10 1.92 5.25
CA GLY A 11 2.94 1.83 4.07
C GLY A 11 4.27 1.14 4.36
N GLN A 12 4.78 0.40 3.39
CA GLN A 12 6.15 -0.11 3.44
C GLN A 12 7.07 0.82 2.62
N ARG A 13 8.10 1.34 3.27
CA ARG A 13 9.15 2.13 2.64
C ARG A 13 9.95 1.28 1.66
N THR A 14 10.17 1.80 0.46
CA THR A 14 11.26 1.36 -0.43
C THR A 14 12.09 2.56 -0.85
N HIS A 15 13.29 2.33 -1.35
CA HIS A 15 14.03 3.38 -2.04
C HIS A 15 13.31 3.77 -3.33
N ARG A 16 13.27 5.05 -3.69
CA ARG A 16 12.52 5.52 -4.87
C ARG A 16 13.00 4.91 -6.18
N THR A 17 14.31 4.67 -6.32
CA THR A 17 14.89 4.03 -7.50
C THR A 17 14.74 2.50 -7.53
N SER A 18 13.99 1.92 -6.59
CA SER A 18 13.73 0.48 -6.57
C SER A 18 12.87 0.06 -7.76
N SER A 19 12.99 -1.21 -8.15
CA SER A 19 12.18 -1.78 -9.23
C SER A 19 10.68 -1.63 -8.98
N LEU A 20 9.90 -1.42 -10.05
CA LEU A 20 8.44 -1.49 -10.02
C LEU A 20 7.91 -2.89 -9.62
N LYS A 21 8.76 -3.94 -9.68
CA LYS A 21 8.48 -5.28 -9.15
C LYS A 21 8.72 -5.33 -7.63
N ASP A 22 7.92 -4.58 -6.87
CA ASP A 22 8.06 -4.40 -5.42
C ASP A 22 7.47 -5.56 -4.59
N TRP A 23 7.99 -6.78 -4.79
CA TRP A 23 7.53 -8.01 -4.12
C TRP A 23 7.50 -7.93 -2.59
N LEU A 24 8.45 -7.21 -1.99
CA LEU A 24 8.48 -7.01 -0.54
C LEU A 24 7.23 -6.26 -0.05
N ARG A 25 6.70 -5.34 -0.86
CA ARG A 25 5.49 -4.58 -0.54
C ARG A 25 4.25 -5.45 -0.67
N VAL A 26 4.19 -6.30 -1.69
CA VAL A 26 3.14 -7.32 -1.81
C VAL A 26 3.11 -8.24 -0.58
N LYS A 27 4.28 -8.76 -0.17
CA LYS A 27 4.39 -9.61 1.02
C LYS A 27 3.94 -8.87 2.29
N TYR A 28 4.35 -7.62 2.42
CA TYR A 28 3.96 -6.76 3.55
C TYR A 28 2.45 -6.52 3.59
N LEU A 29 1.83 -6.13 2.48
CA LEU A 29 0.39 -5.89 2.40
C LEU A 29 -0.40 -7.15 2.75
N ARG A 30 -0.03 -8.30 2.18
CA ARG A 30 -0.68 -9.58 2.47
C ARG A 30 -0.59 -9.94 3.95
N GLY A 31 0.61 -9.81 4.53
CA GLY A 31 0.84 -10.08 5.94
C GLY A 31 0.03 -9.14 6.85
N HIS A 32 0.07 -7.83 6.56
CA HIS A 32 -0.62 -6.84 7.36
C HIS A 32 -2.14 -7.01 7.30
N ILE A 33 -2.72 -7.19 6.12
CA ILE A 33 -4.16 -7.41 5.96
C ILE A 33 -4.60 -8.69 6.70
N GLY A 34 -3.79 -9.74 6.66
CA GLY A 34 -4.02 -10.96 7.46
C GLY A 34 -4.01 -10.69 8.97
N SER A 35 -3.03 -9.93 9.46
CA SER A 35 -2.96 -9.53 10.88
C SER A 35 -4.14 -8.64 11.28
N LEU A 36 -4.58 -7.72 10.40
CA LEU A 36 -5.76 -6.89 10.63
C LEU A 36 -7.02 -7.75 10.73
N LEU A 37 -7.18 -8.75 9.87
CA LEU A 37 -8.30 -9.70 9.96
C LEU A 37 -8.29 -10.46 11.29
N ASN A 38 -7.12 -10.89 11.77
CA ASN A 38 -7.00 -11.53 13.08
C ASN A 38 -7.36 -10.57 14.23
N ALA A 39 -6.92 -9.31 14.16
CA ALA A 39 -7.29 -8.30 15.16
C ALA A 39 -8.80 -8.03 15.19
N LEU A 40 -9.45 -7.97 14.02
CA LEU A 40 -10.91 -7.83 13.91
C LEU A 40 -11.63 -9.02 14.57
N ARG A 41 -11.16 -10.25 14.33
CA ARG A 41 -11.69 -11.47 14.95
C ARG A 41 -11.50 -11.48 16.48
N ASN A 42 -10.44 -10.83 16.96
CA ASN A 42 -10.13 -10.69 18.38
C ASN A 42 -10.81 -9.46 19.03
N GLY A 43 -11.82 -8.86 18.38
CA GLY A 43 -12.64 -7.80 18.98
C GLY A 43 -12.16 -6.38 18.72
N SER A 44 -11.16 -6.16 17.87
CA SER A 44 -10.78 -4.80 17.45
C SER A 44 -11.94 -4.10 16.76
N ASN A 45 -12.27 -2.87 17.20
CA ASN A 45 -13.27 -2.00 16.55
C ASN A 45 -12.66 -1.22 15.36
N THR A 46 -11.81 -1.86 14.56
CA THR A 46 -11.27 -1.25 13.33
C THR A 46 -12.33 -1.31 12.25
N ARG A 47 -12.61 -0.17 11.60
CA ARG A 47 -13.70 -0.08 10.61
C ARG A 47 -13.23 0.26 9.21
N ARG A 48 -12.03 0.81 9.09
CA ARG A 48 -11.49 1.30 7.81
C ARG A 48 -10.00 1.01 7.75
N TYR A 49 -9.53 0.75 6.54
CA TYR A 49 -8.12 0.57 6.20
C TYR A 49 -7.78 1.48 5.03
N PHE A 50 -6.69 2.24 5.16
CA PHE A 50 -6.11 3.03 4.08
C PHE A 50 -4.65 2.62 3.89
N ILE A 51 -4.24 2.52 2.65
CA ILE A 51 -2.83 2.34 2.31
C ILE A 51 -2.17 3.70 2.19
N TRP A 52 -1.05 3.88 2.88
CA TRP A 52 -0.08 4.92 2.62
C TRP A 52 0.96 4.38 1.63
N SER A 53 0.96 4.79 0.38
CA SER A 53 0.10 5.82 -0.24
C SER A 53 -0.38 5.35 -1.61
N PHE A 54 -1.27 6.13 -2.23
CA PHE A 54 -1.70 5.84 -3.60
C PHE A 54 -0.56 6.13 -4.60
N LEU A 55 0.07 7.32 -4.51
CA LEU A 55 1.17 7.75 -5.36
C LEU A 55 2.44 7.94 -4.52
N ASP A 56 3.60 7.78 -5.15
CA ASP A 56 4.83 8.33 -4.58
C ASP A 56 4.69 9.84 -4.42
N SER A 57 4.94 10.30 -3.20
CA SER A 57 4.82 11.69 -2.77
C SER A 57 6.08 12.15 -2.08
N LEU A 58 6.16 13.45 -1.79
CA LEU A 58 7.18 13.98 -0.89
C LEU A 58 6.95 13.39 0.52
N GLU A 59 7.90 12.62 1.01
CA GLU A 59 7.85 12.09 2.37
C GLU A 59 8.55 13.04 3.33
N LEU A 60 7.84 13.49 4.38
CA LEU A 60 8.28 14.59 5.26
C LEU A 60 9.71 14.41 5.81
N LEU A 61 10.08 13.18 6.15
CA LEU A 61 11.37 12.87 6.78
C LEU A 61 12.48 12.48 5.79
N ASP A 62 12.14 12.17 4.53
CA ASP A 62 13.08 11.54 3.59
C ASP A 62 13.04 12.15 2.18
N GLY A 63 12.25 13.22 2.02
CA GLY A 63 12.02 13.89 0.74
C GLY A 63 11.57 12.90 -0.33
N TYR A 64 12.19 12.99 -1.51
CA TYR A 64 11.93 12.09 -2.63
C TYR A 64 12.87 10.89 -2.68
N LYS A 65 13.59 10.55 -1.60
CA LYS A 65 14.45 9.36 -1.57
C LYS A 65 13.64 8.09 -1.28
N SER A 66 12.54 8.26 -0.56
CA SER A 66 11.61 7.19 -0.23
C SER A 66 10.44 7.10 -1.19
N SER A 67 9.87 5.90 -1.22
CA SER A 67 8.67 5.57 -1.95
C SER A 67 7.78 4.69 -1.07
N TYR A 68 6.52 5.10 -0.93
CA TYR A 68 5.45 4.35 -0.27
C TYR A 68 4.27 4.07 -1.20
N GLY A 69 4.22 4.76 -2.35
CA GLY A 69 3.09 4.73 -3.25
C GLY A 69 2.92 3.39 -3.94
N LEU A 70 1.66 3.02 -4.21
CA LEU A 70 1.33 1.97 -5.16
C LEU A 70 1.74 2.34 -6.60
N TYR A 71 1.78 3.63 -6.92
CA TYR A 71 2.23 4.14 -8.20
C TYR A 71 3.53 4.92 -8.05
N TYR A 72 4.48 4.62 -8.92
CA TYR A 72 5.66 5.45 -9.11
C TYR A 72 5.27 6.70 -9.91
N VAL A 73 5.78 7.86 -9.51
CA VAL A 73 5.66 9.11 -10.27
C VAL A 73 7.04 9.44 -10.83
N ASP A 74 7.13 9.48 -12.15
CA ASP A 74 8.29 9.99 -12.85
C ASP A 74 8.33 11.51 -12.65
N LEU A 75 9.37 12.02 -11.98
CA LEU A 75 9.52 13.46 -11.76
C LEU A 75 10.41 14.12 -12.82
N ASP A 76 11.05 13.33 -13.68
CA ASP A 76 11.85 13.82 -14.80
C ASP A 76 10.97 13.97 -16.07
N ASP A 77 9.83 13.27 -16.12
CA ASP A 77 8.78 13.45 -17.11
C ASP A 77 7.95 14.73 -16.81
N PRO A 78 7.83 15.70 -17.74
CA PRO A 78 7.08 16.94 -17.53
C PRO A 78 5.57 16.71 -17.29
N ASP A 79 5.01 15.60 -17.77
CA ASP A 79 3.60 15.22 -17.55
C ASP A 79 3.41 14.44 -16.23
N LEU A 80 4.50 14.22 -15.48
CA LEU A 80 4.55 13.49 -14.21
C LEU A 80 3.92 12.10 -14.33
N LYS A 81 4.33 11.35 -15.35
CA LYS A 81 3.70 10.07 -15.70
C LYS A 81 3.70 9.10 -14.51
N ARG A 82 2.57 8.41 -14.32
CA ARG A 82 2.36 7.46 -13.21
C ARG A 82 2.47 6.03 -13.72
N HIS A 83 3.29 5.25 -13.05
CA HIS A 83 3.55 3.85 -13.38
C HIS A 83 3.05 2.94 -12.24
N PRO A 84 2.10 2.03 -12.49
CA PRO A 84 1.65 1.10 -11.47
C PRO A 84 2.80 0.17 -11.07
N LYS A 85 2.99 -0.02 -9.76
CA LYS A 85 3.89 -1.06 -9.25
C LYS A 85 3.16 -2.39 -9.17
N LEU A 86 3.92 -3.47 -8.97
CA LEU A 86 3.36 -4.80 -8.77
C LEU A 86 2.36 -4.83 -7.60
N SER A 87 2.66 -4.11 -6.51
CA SER A 87 1.75 -3.94 -5.38
C SER A 87 0.41 -3.29 -5.76
N ALA A 88 0.37 -2.38 -6.75
CA ALA A 88 -0.88 -1.80 -7.25
C ALA A 88 -1.75 -2.84 -7.93
N HIS A 89 -1.14 -3.66 -8.82
CA HIS A 89 -1.84 -4.75 -9.50
C HIS A 89 -2.35 -5.78 -8.50
N TRP A 90 -1.49 -6.23 -7.59
CA TRP A 90 -1.86 -7.18 -6.54
C TRP A 90 -3.01 -6.65 -5.67
N TYR A 91 -2.92 -5.40 -5.21
CA TYR A 91 -3.94 -4.80 -4.35
C TYR A 91 -5.27 -4.64 -5.09
N SER A 92 -5.25 -4.27 -6.37
CA SER A 92 -6.46 -4.24 -7.20
C SER A 92 -7.11 -5.62 -7.35
N GLN A 93 -6.32 -6.67 -7.59
CA GLN A 93 -6.82 -8.04 -7.71
C GLN A 93 -7.41 -8.55 -6.38
N PHE A 94 -6.71 -8.28 -5.27
CA PHE A 94 -7.18 -8.58 -3.92
C PHE A 94 -8.55 -7.93 -3.66
N LEU A 95 -8.70 -6.63 -3.93
CA LEU A 95 -9.97 -5.91 -3.75
C LEU A 95 -11.09 -6.45 -4.65
N LYS A 96 -10.76 -6.91 -5.86
CA LYS A 96 -11.69 -7.56 -6.79
C LYS A 96 -12.02 -9.02 -6.42
N ARG A 97 -11.44 -9.55 -5.34
CA ARG A 97 -11.57 -10.95 -4.90
C ARG A 97 -11.15 -11.96 -5.97
N GLN A 98 -10.18 -11.60 -6.81
CA GLN A 98 -9.60 -12.56 -7.75
C GLN A 98 -8.62 -13.46 -7.00
N ASN A 99 -8.78 -14.79 -7.12
CA ASN A 99 -7.82 -15.74 -6.57
C ASN A 99 -6.49 -15.58 -7.31
N ILE A 100 -5.50 -14.97 -6.65
CA ILE A 100 -4.14 -14.92 -7.16
C ILE A 100 -3.56 -16.32 -6.93
N THR A 101 -3.61 -17.16 -7.96
CA THR A 101 -3.02 -18.49 -7.96
C THR A 101 -1.55 -18.34 -7.54
N ALA A 102 -1.18 -18.97 -6.42
CA ALA A 102 0.21 -19.05 -6.01
C ALA A 102 0.95 -19.87 -7.08
N VAL A 103 1.94 -19.24 -7.71
CA VAL A 103 3.01 -19.94 -8.44
C VAL A 103 4.04 -20.40 -7.41
#